data_AF-A0AAU1BDT8-F1
#
_entry.id   AF-A0AAU1BDT8-F1
#
_cell.length_a   1.000
_cell.length_b   1.000
_cell.length_c   1.000
_cell.angle_alpha   90.00
_cell.angle_beta   90.00
_cell.angle_gamma   90.00
#
_symmetry.space_group_name_H-M   'P 1'
#
loop_
_entity.id
_entity.type
_entity.pdbx_description
1 polymer ?
#
loop_
_entity_poly.entity_id
_entity_poly.type
_entity_poly.pdbx_seq_one_letter_code
_entity_poly.pdbx_strand_id
1 'polypeptide(L)' 'MDVTSARLQKDAWRDWLLWVRACAEQGPDGAKANQSVIDMLTEGRGEFLSFALLTARRT' A
#
# COMPACT_ATOMS: atom_id res chain seq x y z
N MET A 1 -7.19 -0.21 23.27
CA MET A 1 -6.34 -0.43 22.07
C MET A 1 -5.16 0.48 22.22
N ASP A 2 -4.00 -0.09 22.54
CA ASP A 2 -2.79 0.66 22.86
C ASP A 2 -1.72 0.36 21.82
N VAL A 3 -1.26 1.39 21.10
CA VAL A 3 -0.15 1.25 20.14
C VAL A 3 1.15 1.13 20.91
N THR A 4 1.87 0.03 20.69
CA THR A 4 3.14 -0.27 21.38
C THR A 4 4.36 0.03 20.51
N SER A 5 4.20 0.14 19.19
CA SER A 5 5.27 0.46 18.24
C SER A 5 4.71 1.06 16.97
N ALA A 6 5.44 2.03 16.40
CA ALA A 6 5.20 2.57 15.08
C ALA A 6 6.55 2.73 14.37
N ARG A 7 6.74 2.01 13.25
CA ARG A 7 7.98 2.06 12.47
C ARG A 7 7.70 2.47 11.04
N LEU A 8 8.32 3.56 10.59
CA LEU A 8 8.29 3.99 9.19
C LEU A 8 8.94 2.93 8.29
N GLN A 9 8.25 2.59 7.21
CA GLN A 9 8.67 1.63 6.19
C GLN A 9 8.88 2.38 4.88
N LYS A 10 10.14 2.76 4.62
CA LYS A 10 10.52 3.62 3.48
C LYS A 10 10.14 3.01 2.12
N ASP A 11 10.15 1.68 2.01
CA ASP A 11 9.92 0.96 0.75
C ASP A 11 8.59 0.19 0.72
N ALA A 12 7.72 0.31 1.73
CA ALA A 12 6.46 -0.44 1.78
C ALA A 12 5.44 -0.03 0.70
N TRP A 13 5.69 1.08 -0.01
CA TRP A 13 4.96 1.39 -1.24
C TRP A 13 5.12 0.30 -2.31
N ARG A 14 6.21 -0.48 -2.28
CA ARG A 14 6.43 -1.63 -3.17
C ARG A 14 5.51 -2.79 -2.84
N ASP A 15 5.31 -3.06 -1.54
CA ASP A 15 4.37 -4.09 -1.07
C ASP A 15 2.94 -3.71 -1.44
N TRP A 16 2.62 -2.42 -1.31
CA TRP A 16 1.35 -1.88 -1.77
C TRP A 16 1.18 -1.99 -3.29
N LEU A 17 2.21 -1.67 -4.08
CA LEU A 17 2.18 -1.84 -5.54
C LEU A 17 1.99 -3.31 -5.95
N LEU A 18 2.66 -4.25 -5.27
CA LEU A 18 2.49 -5.69 -5.50
C LEU A 18 1.04 -6.11 -5.26
N TRP A 19 0.46 -5.70 -4.13
CA TRP A 19 -0.92 -5.99 -3.78
C TRP A 19 -1.92 -5.45 -4.81
N VAL A 20 -1.78 -4.17 -5.18
CA VAL A 20 -2.69 -3.51 -6.12
C VAL A 20 -2.64 -4.15 -7.51
N ARG A 21 -1.45 -4.60 -7.95
CA ARG A 21 -1.31 -5.37 -9.21
C ARG A 21 -2.06 -6.70 -9.15
N ALA A 22 -1.93 -7.44 -8.04
CA ALA A 22 -2.68 -8.68 -7.85
C ALA A 22 -4.20 -8.44 -7.85
N CYS A 23 -4.68 -7.30 -7.33
CA CYS A 23 -6.09 -6.91 -7.42
C CYS A 23 -6.50 -6.55 -8.86
N ALA A 24 -5.63 -5.91 -9.63
CA ALA A 24 -5.90 -5.59 -11.03
C ALA A 24 -6.05 -6.85 -11.90
N GLU A 25 -5.34 -7.93 -11.57
CA GLU A 25 -5.41 -9.22 -12.27
C GLU A 25 -6.71 -10.00 -12.04
N GLN A 26 -7.54 -9.61 -11.06
CA GLN A 26 -8.81 -10.31 -10.73
C GLN A 26 -9.92 -10.11 -11.77
N GLY A 27 -9.67 -9.34 -12.82
CA GLY A 27 -10.60 -9.15 -13.94
C GLY A 27 -10.71 -7.69 -14.40
N PRO A 28 -11.58 -7.41 -15.39
CA PRO A 28 -11.68 -6.09 -16.01
C PRO A 28 -12.03 -4.96 -15.04
N ASP A 29 -12.88 -5.25 -14.06
CA ASP A 29 -13.27 -4.28 -13.02
C ASP A 29 -12.14 -4.07 -12.02
N GLY A 30 -11.37 -5.11 -11.71
CA GLY A 30 -10.14 -5.01 -10.93
C GLY A 30 -9.13 -4.08 -11.59
N ALA A 31 -8.89 -4.25 -12.89
CA ALA A 31 -7.99 -3.38 -13.65
C ALA A 31 -8.46 -1.92 -13.62
N LYS A 32 -9.74 -1.66 -13.93
CA LYS A 32 -10.30 -0.29 -13.91
C LYS A 32 -10.22 0.37 -12.54
N ALA A 33 -10.48 -0.37 -11.47
CA ALA A 33 -10.47 0.16 -10.10
C ALA A 33 -9.05 0.47 -9.58
N ASN A 34 -8.03 -0.20 -10.11
CA ASN A 34 -6.67 -0.17 -9.55
C ASN A 34 -5.63 0.54 -10.44
N GLN A 35 -5.93 0.77 -11.72
CA GLN A 35 -4.95 1.32 -12.68
C GLN A 35 -4.38 2.68 -12.23
N SER A 36 -5.21 3.61 -11.78
CA SER A 36 -4.74 4.93 -11.32
C SER A 36 -3.79 4.85 -10.13
N VAL A 37 -4.02 3.88 -9.24
CA VAL A 37 -3.15 3.63 -8.06
C VAL A 37 -1.83 3.02 -8.51
N ILE A 38 -1.85 2.10 -9.48
CA ILE A 38 -0.64 1.51 -10.08
C ILE A 38 0.21 2.59 -10.74
N ASP A 39 -0.41 3.47 -11.52
CA ASP A 39 0.28 4.54 -12.24
C ASP A 39 0.95 5.50 -11.24
N MET A 40 0.19 5.98 -10.25
CA MET A 40 0.71 6.87 -9.20
C MET A 40 1.91 6.25 -8.45
N LEU A 41 1.84 4.97 -8.07
CA LEU A 41 2.93 4.30 -7.35
C LEU A 41 4.14 4.01 -8.23
N THR A 42 3.92 3.77 -9.53
CA THR A 42 4.99 3.46 -10.48
C THR A 42 5.76 4.73 -10.87
N GLU A 43 5.05 5.82 -11.13
CA GLU A 43 5.64 7.11 -11.52
C GLU A 43 6.22 7.85 -10.31
N GLY A 44 5.42 7.98 -9.25
CA GLY A 44 5.81 8.71 -8.05
C GLY A 44 6.67 7.91 -7.08
N ARG A 45 6.85 6.59 -7.28
CA ARG A 45 7.59 5.69 -6.36
C ARG A 45 7.18 5.85 -4.89
N GLY A 46 5.91 6.18 -4.66
CA GLY A 46 5.38 6.45 -3.32
C GLY A 46 5.85 7.77 -2.69
N GLU A 47 6.39 8.74 -3.44
CA GLU A 47 6.90 10.03 -2.94
C GLU A 47 5.90 10.80 -2.07
N PHE A 48 4.60 10.68 -2.38
CA PHE A 48 3.53 11.34 -1.63
C PHE A 48 2.92 10.47 -0.51
N LEU A 49 3.48 9.29 -0.26
CA LEU A 49 2.96 8.32 0.69
C LEU A 49 3.99 7.98 1.75
N SER A 50 3.53 7.83 2.99
CA SER A 50 4.33 7.29 4.09
C SER A 50 3.61 6.09 4.66
N PHE A 51 4.34 4.98 4.77
CA PHE A 51 3.82 3.73 5.28
C PHE A 51 4.47 3.44 6.63
N ALA A 52 3.68 3.00 7.62
CA ALA A 52 4.19 2.61 8.92
C ALA A 52 3.61 1.26 9.36
N LEU A 53 4.48 0.41 9.90
CA LEU A 53 4.05 -0.80 10.58
C LEU A 53 3.69 -0.45 12.02
N LEU A 54 2.43 -0.69 12.39
CA LEU A 54 1.93 -0.48 13.74
C LEU A 54 1.79 -1.82 14.46
N THR A 55 2.27 -1.88 15.69
CA THR A 55 1.96 -2.96 16.62
C THR A 55 1.08 -2.38 17.71
N ALA A 56 -0.06 -3.01 17.97
CA ALA A 56 -0.98 -2.58 19.01
C ALA A 56 -1.50 -3.78 19.80
N ARG A 57 -1.83 -3.55 21.07
CA ARG A 57 -2.47 -4.53 21.95
C ARG A 57 -3.93 -4.12 22.14
N ARG A 58 -4.84 -5.08 21.95
CA ARG A 58 -6.22 -4.93 22.43
C ARG A 58 -6.21 -5.16 23.94
N THR A 59 -6.50 -4.09 24.66
CA THR A 59 -6.83 -4.09 26.10
C THR A 59 -8.27 -4.52 26.32
#